data_AF-A0A945W449-F1
#
_entry.id   AF-A0A945W449-F1
#
_cell.length_a   1.000
_cell.length_b   1.000
_cell.length_c   1.000
_cell.angle_alpha   90.00
_cell.angle_beta   90.00
_cell.angle_gamma   90.00
#
_symmetry.space_group_name_H-M   'P 1'
#
loop_
_entity.id
_entity.type
_entity.pdbx_description
1 polymer ?
#
loop_
_entity_poly.entity_id
_entity_poly.type
_entity_poly.pdbx_seq_one_letter_code
_entity_poly.pdbx_strand_id
1 'polypeptide(L)'
;NTKKLIWEEVAQILPEFKSTDRFYFVNDDMPIRTLDAYNQRLDKAGGVQEYYSRPYGYEESPGLMLHGHTSFHPDHVAEFIYHAFNGDGNKRLIHLRHLTHGPLHSSELLDMGAVNYYYSEREIQNAPEHLSLYFKSKWLYIYKNLNAWPYYYLAEQLGIKKDGKHLENVKRGTAYLAKDDFFPLHENVGNSSIELKEFSYGKMVFDFSGSQEEFLVVADAWHPFWKAYVGNENLPIVKTNEIFKGVRLPKGEYTLTMEFDTSPYLPGVYVTTISWILFLSAMVWMCMRSRNKNSGICRN
;
A
#
# COMPACT_ATOMS: atom_id res chain seq x y z
N ASN A 1 -21.86 17.46 4.83
CA ASN A 1 -21.17 17.06 6.07
C ASN A 1 -20.05 18.06 6.28
N THR A 2 -20.12 18.91 7.31
CA THR A 2 -19.15 20.01 7.56
C THR A 2 -18.15 19.68 8.67
N LYS A 3 -18.18 18.45 9.19
CA LYS A 3 -17.22 17.96 10.18
C LYS A 3 -15.85 17.80 9.51
N LYS A 4 -14.80 18.27 10.19
CA LYS A 4 -13.42 18.03 9.79
C LYS A 4 -13.11 16.53 9.83
N LEU A 5 -12.16 16.10 9.02
CA LEU A 5 -11.67 14.73 9.08
C LEU A 5 -10.89 14.53 10.39
N ILE A 6 -10.83 13.29 10.89
CA ILE A 6 -10.15 12.98 12.14
C ILE A 6 -8.70 13.49 12.17
N TRP A 7 -7.95 13.31 11.06
CA TRP A 7 -6.57 13.74 10.94
C TRP A 7 -6.44 15.27 10.90
N GLU A 8 -7.40 15.97 10.30
CA GLU A 8 -7.44 17.45 10.28
C GLU A 8 -7.73 18.03 11.67
N GLU A 9 -8.55 17.36 12.48
CA GLU A 9 -8.85 17.79 13.86
C GLU A 9 -7.62 17.77 14.75
N VAL A 10 -6.71 16.82 14.53
CA VAL A 10 -5.50 16.66 15.34
C VAL A 10 -4.22 17.15 14.66
N ALA A 11 -4.30 17.69 13.44
CA ALA A 11 -3.14 18.03 12.61
C ALA A 11 -2.08 18.89 13.32
N GLN A 12 -2.51 19.82 14.19
CA GLN A 12 -1.61 20.72 14.91
C GLN A 12 -0.80 20.05 16.04
N ILE A 13 -1.24 18.88 16.51
CA ILE A 13 -0.63 18.14 17.62
C ILE A 13 -0.08 16.78 17.17
N LEU A 14 -0.20 16.44 15.89
CA LEU A 14 0.36 15.21 15.36
C LEU A 14 1.88 15.27 15.39
N PRO A 15 2.55 14.14 15.71
CA PRO A 15 3.97 14.02 15.49
C PRO A 15 4.30 14.07 13.98
N GLU A 16 5.55 14.37 13.66
CA GLU A 16 6.03 14.36 12.28
C GLU A 16 6.14 12.92 11.75
N PHE A 17 5.64 12.71 10.52
CA PHE A 17 5.70 11.43 9.81
C PHE A 17 6.45 11.60 8.50
N LYS A 18 7.18 10.56 8.10
CA LYS A 18 7.84 10.52 6.79
C LYS A 18 6.82 10.19 5.70
N SER A 19 7.07 10.66 4.48
CA SER A 19 6.25 10.31 3.31
C SER A 19 6.23 8.81 3.00
N THR A 20 7.23 8.07 3.46
CA THR A 20 7.34 6.61 3.33
C THR A 20 6.75 5.85 4.52
N ASP A 21 6.32 6.55 5.58
CA ASP A 21 5.70 5.88 6.73
C ASP A 21 4.37 5.27 6.31
N ARG A 22 4.17 3.99 6.64
CA ARG A 22 2.94 3.26 6.29
C ARG A 22 2.06 2.99 7.50
N PHE A 23 0.77 3.22 7.31
CA PHE A 23 -0.28 3.12 8.32
C PHE A 23 -1.20 1.93 8.02
N TYR A 24 -1.59 1.23 9.08
CA TYR A 24 -2.54 0.13 9.04
C TYR A 24 -3.65 0.40 10.05
N PHE A 25 -4.88 0.53 9.55
CA PHE A 25 -6.04 0.71 10.39
C PHE A 25 -6.44 -0.62 11.02
N VAL A 26 -6.62 -0.60 12.34
CA VAL A 26 -7.10 -1.74 13.09
C VAL A 26 -8.47 -1.44 13.66
N ASN A 27 -9.41 -2.33 13.36
CA ASN A 27 -10.70 -2.36 14.00
C ASN A 27 -10.85 -3.66 14.79
N ASP A 28 -10.78 -3.55 16.12
CA ASP A 28 -10.96 -4.66 17.06
C ASP A 28 -12.44 -4.89 17.43
N ASP A 29 -13.38 -4.17 16.81
CA ASP A 29 -14.80 -4.39 17.09
C ASP A 29 -15.29 -5.71 16.44
N MET A 30 -15.87 -6.58 17.27
CA MET A 30 -16.59 -7.76 16.80
C MET A 30 -17.72 -7.37 15.83
N PRO A 31 -17.98 -8.17 14.78
CA PRO A 31 -19.10 -7.92 13.88
C PRO A 31 -20.42 -7.90 14.67
N ILE A 32 -21.19 -6.84 14.52
CA ILE A 32 -22.48 -6.68 15.21
C ILE A 32 -23.49 -7.65 14.58
N ARG A 33 -23.80 -8.73 15.29
CA ARG A 33 -24.78 -9.74 14.85
C ARG A 33 -26.02 -9.82 15.74
N THR A 34 -26.00 -9.17 16.90
CA THR A 34 -27.09 -9.15 17.88
C THR A 34 -27.30 -7.75 18.43
N LEU A 35 -28.49 -7.49 18.97
CA LEU A 35 -28.81 -6.23 19.65
C LEU A 35 -27.92 -6.02 20.89
N ASP A 36 -27.59 -7.09 21.60
CA ASP A 36 -26.70 -7.02 22.76
C ASP A 36 -25.28 -6.60 22.37
N ALA A 37 -24.76 -7.15 21.25
CA ALA A 37 -23.46 -6.74 20.72
C ALA A 37 -23.48 -5.26 20.26
N TYR A 38 -24.60 -4.79 19.72
CA TYR A 38 -24.79 -3.39 19.38
C TYR A 38 -24.76 -2.49 20.62
N ASN A 39 -25.52 -2.83 21.66
CA ASN A 39 -25.57 -2.09 22.91
C ASN A 39 -24.20 -2.06 23.60
N GLN A 40 -23.49 -3.19 23.68
CA GLN A 40 -22.13 -3.24 24.20
C GLN A 40 -21.17 -2.33 23.41
N ARG A 41 -21.33 -2.22 22.09
CA ARG A 41 -20.50 -1.34 21.27
C ARG A 41 -20.78 0.14 21.55
N LEU A 42 -22.04 0.49 21.77
CA LEU A 42 -22.46 1.83 22.17
C LEU A 42 -21.92 2.18 23.55
N ASP A 43 -22.02 1.28 24.52
CA ASP A 43 -21.49 1.47 25.87
C ASP A 43 -19.97 1.68 25.84
N LYS A 44 -19.25 0.82 25.09
CA LYS A 44 -17.80 1.01 24.84
C LYS A 44 -17.48 2.31 24.11
N ALA A 45 -18.42 2.88 23.35
CA ALA A 45 -18.25 4.16 22.68
C ALA A 45 -18.44 5.37 23.61
N GLY A 46 -18.83 5.16 24.88
CA GLY A 46 -19.25 6.24 25.77
C GLY A 46 -20.73 6.60 25.64
N GLY A 47 -21.55 5.72 25.04
CA GLY A 47 -22.99 5.89 24.83
C GLY A 47 -23.37 6.32 23.41
N VAL A 48 -24.68 6.38 23.16
CA VAL A 48 -25.27 6.68 21.84
C VAL A 48 -24.83 8.05 21.30
N GLN A 49 -24.88 9.08 22.14
CA GLN A 49 -24.52 10.44 21.73
C GLN A 49 -23.05 10.53 21.30
N GLU A 50 -22.18 9.82 22.01
CA GLU A 50 -20.75 9.80 21.76
C GLU A 50 -20.40 8.93 20.54
N TYR A 51 -21.16 7.86 20.29
CA TYR A 51 -21.04 7.06 19.07
C TYR A 51 -21.36 7.89 17.80
N TYR A 52 -22.43 8.67 17.80
CA TYR A 52 -22.83 9.49 16.64
C TYR A 52 -22.09 10.84 16.54
N SER A 53 -21.39 11.27 17.59
CA SER A 53 -20.58 12.50 17.55
C SER A 53 -19.25 12.30 16.80
N ARG A 54 -18.80 11.05 16.64
CA ARG A 54 -17.50 10.68 16.04
C ARG A 54 -17.19 11.39 14.71
N PRO A 55 -15.95 11.86 14.53
CA PRO A 55 -15.45 12.30 13.24
C PRO A 55 -15.33 11.11 12.27
N TYR A 56 -15.36 11.43 10.97
CA TYR A 56 -15.08 10.47 9.89
C TYR A 56 -13.66 10.72 9.36
N GLY A 57 -13.17 9.88 8.44
CA GLY A 57 -11.89 10.12 7.76
C GLY A 57 -10.68 9.36 8.28
N TYR A 58 -10.89 8.23 8.98
CA TYR A 58 -9.77 7.37 9.39
C TYR A 58 -8.95 6.87 8.20
N GLU A 59 -9.59 6.73 7.04
CA GLU A 59 -9.00 6.24 5.79
C GLU A 59 -8.00 7.21 5.12
N GLU A 60 -7.77 8.41 5.65
CA GLU A 60 -6.84 9.40 5.06
C GLU A 60 -5.62 9.65 5.96
N SER A 61 -4.87 8.59 6.26
CA SER A 61 -3.66 8.70 7.09
C SER A 61 -2.63 9.68 6.52
N PRO A 62 -1.79 10.31 7.36
CA PRO A 62 -0.79 11.30 6.91
C PRO A 62 0.36 10.69 6.08
N GLY A 63 0.47 9.37 6.05
CA GLY A 63 1.43 8.64 5.21
C GLY A 63 0.74 7.63 4.29
N LEU A 64 1.51 6.66 3.80
CA LEU A 64 1.01 5.60 2.93
C LEU A 64 0.02 4.70 3.70
N MET A 65 -1.01 4.23 3.03
CA MET A 65 -1.82 3.14 3.56
C MET A 65 -1.27 1.79 3.10
N LEU A 66 -1.36 0.77 3.95
CA LEU A 66 -1.09 -0.61 3.53
C LEU A 66 -2.03 -1.05 2.40
N HIS A 67 -3.30 -0.67 2.48
CA HIS A 67 -4.36 -1.09 1.56
C HIS A 67 -5.40 0.01 1.42
N GLY A 68 -6.09 0.04 0.28
CA GLY A 68 -7.23 0.93 0.03
C GLY A 68 -8.50 0.14 -0.29
N HIS A 69 -9.56 0.85 -0.71
CA HIS A 69 -10.80 0.23 -1.23
C HIS A 69 -10.59 -0.33 -2.65
N THR A 70 -9.72 -1.32 -2.79
CA THR A 70 -9.49 -1.99 -4.06
C THR A 70 -10.34 -3.26 -4.15
N SER A 71 -11.04 -3.43 -5.28
CA SER A 71 -11.86 -4.62 -5.55
C SER A 71 -11.09 -5.72 -6.27
N PHE A 72 -9.86 -5.44 -6.73
CA PHE A 72 -9.06 -6.33 -7.57
C PHE A 72 -7.64 -6.45 -7.04
N HIS A 73 -7.17 -7.69 -6.92
CA HIS A 73 -5.80 -8.04 -6.57
C HIS A 73 -5.35 -9.15 -7.52
N PRO A 74 -4.10 -9.16 -8.01
CA PRO A 74 -3.56 -10.33 -8.69
C PRO A 74 -3.64 -11.56 -7.78
N ASP A 75 -3.99 -12.72 -8.32
CA ASP A 75 -4.25 -13.95 -7.53
C ASP A 75 -3.11 -14.29 -6.57
N HIS A 76 -1.86 -14.24 -7.02
CA HIS A 76 -0.69 -14.52 -6.18
C HIS A 76 -0.51 -13.52 -5.02
N VAL A 77 -0.92 -12.26 -5.19
CA VAL A 77 -0.88 -11.26 -4.11
C VAL A 77 -1.99 -11.54 -3.11
N ALA A 78 -3.18 -11.87 -3.61
CA ALA A 78 -4.32 -12.26 -2.77
C ALA A 78 -4.00 -13.49 -1.92
N GLU A 79 -3.43 -14.53 -2.52
CA GLU A 79 -3.00 -15.76 -1.83
C GLU A 79 -2.00 -15.47 -0.72
N PHE A 80 -1.00 -14.63 -1.00
CA PHE A 80 -0.02 -14.24 0.01
C PHE A 80 -0.65 -13.45 1.17
N ILE A 81 -1.56 -12.51 0.89
CA ILE A 81 -2.29 -11.80 1.95
C ILE A 81 -3.11 -12.78 2.79
N TYR A 82 -3.81 -13.73 2.17
CA TYR A 82 -4.56 -14.73 2.93
C TYR A 82 -3.64 -15.63 3.76
N HIS A 83 -2.48 -16.04 3.22
CA HIS A 83 -1.49 -16.81 3.98
C HIS A 83 -0.94 -15.99 5.16
N ALA A 84 -0.57 -14.74 4.95
CA ALA A 84 -0.03 -13.88 6.01
C ALA A 84 -1.00 -13.66 7.18
N PHE A 85 -2.32 -13.68 6.94
CA PHE A 85 -3.32 -13.44 7.99
C PHE A 85 -4.02 -14.69 8.52
N ASN A 86 -4.06 -15.77 7.73
CA ASN A 86 -4.81 -16.99 8.04
C ASN A 86 -3.96 -18.28 8.00
N GLY A 87 -2.67 -18.19 7.66
CA GLY A 87 -1.77 -19.33 7.47
C GLY A 87 -1.54 -20.15 8.73
N ASP A 88 -1.75 -19.55 9.91
CA ASP A 88 -1.72 -20.22 11.21
C ASP A 88 -3.02 -21.01 11.53
N GLY A 89 -3.96 -21.08 10.59
CA GLY A 89 -5.25 -21.76 10.73
C GLY A 89 -6.38 -20.89 11.31
N ASN A 90 -6.09 -19.67 11.77
CA ASN A 90 -7.10 -18.75 12.28
C ASN A 90 -7.67 -17.90 11.15
N LYS A 91 -8.98 -18.00 10.88
CA LYS A 91 -9.64 -17.23 9.81
C LYS A 91 -9.90 -15.78 10.23
N ARG A 92 -8.87 -14.93 10.16
CA ARG A 92 -8.97 -13.50 10.45
C ARG A 92 -9.52 -12.70 9.28
N LEU A 93 -9.10 -13.03 8.06
CA LEU A 93 -9.58 -12.40 6.83
C LEU A 93 -10.46 -13.34 6.03
N ILE A 94 -11.75 -12.98 5.89
CA ILE A 94 -12.71 -13.69 5.04
C ILE A 94 -12.68 -13.14 3.61
N HIS A 95 -12.55 -11.82 3.47
CA HIS A 95 -12.45 -11.10 2.21
C HIS A 95 -11.28 -10.13 2.28
N LEU A 96 -10.50 -10.00 1.21
CA LEU A 96 -9.38 -9.04 1.13
C LEU A 96 -9.80 -7.62 1.49
N ARG A 97 -11.02 -7.22 1.09
CA ARG A 97 -11.54 -5.89 1.42
C ARG A 97 -11.62 -5.61 2.92
N HIS A 98 -11.69 -6.65 3.77
CA HIS A 98 -11.72 -6.46 5.23
C HIS A 98 -10.37 -5.97 5.76
N LEU A 99 -9.30 -6.07 4.97
CA LEU A 99 -8.02 -5.46 5.32
C LEU A 99 -8.19 -3.94 5.57
N THR A 100 -9.12 -3.26 4.87
CA THR A 100 -9.55 -1.85 5.11
C THR A 100 -9.78 -1.52 6.59
N HIS A 101 -10.29 -2.48 7.35
CA HIS A 101 -10.62 -2.36 8.77
C HIS A 101 -9.94 -3.48 9.56
N GLY A 102 -8.70 -3.79 9.16
CA GLY A 102 -8.08 -5.09 9.37
C GLY A 102 -7.99 -5.53 10.84
N PRO A 103 -7.90 -6.85 11.07
CA PRO A 103 -7.77 -7.40 12.40
C PRO A 103 -6.44 -6.97 13.02
N LEU A 104 -6.40 -6.89 14.34
CA LEU A 104 -5.13 -6.77 15.06
C LEU A 104 -4.33 -8.06 14.89
N HIS A 105 -3.22 -7.98 14.17
CA HIS A 105 -2.38 -9.14 13.88
C HIS A 105 -0.94 -8.70 13.61
N SER A 106 0.01 -9.60 13.86
CA SER A 106 1.41 -9.47 13.45
C SER A 106 1.67 -10.55 12.41
N SER A 107 2.21 -10.15 11.27
CA SER A 107 2.54 -11.06 10.18
C SER A 107 3.76 -10.56 9.43
N GLU A 108 4.43 -11.47 8.73
CA GLU A 108 5.58 -11.18 7.88
C GLU A 108 5.24 -10.11 6.83
N LEU A 109 4.02 -10.10 6.30
CA LEU A 109 3.56 -9.09 5.35
C LEU A 109 3.54 -7.68 5.98
N LEU A 110 3.05 -7.55 7.21
CA LEU A 110 2.96 -6.24 7.88
C LEU A 110 4.36 -5.71 8.23
N ASP A 111 5.27 -6.61 8.62
CA ASP A 111 6.63 -6.24 8.97
C ASP A 111 7.46 -5.90 7.73
N MET A 112 7.52 -6.78 6.72
CA MET A 112 8.25 -6.55 5.46
C MET A 112 7.61 -5.45 4.61
N GLY A 113 6.29 -5.28 4.72
CA GLY A 113 5.52 -4.23 4.07
C GLY A 113 5.69 -2.86 4.71
N ALA A 114 6.68 -2.69 5.61
CA ALA A 114 7.03 -1.44 6.24
C ALA A 114 5.84 -0.76 6.94
N VAL A 115 4.92 -1.52 7.55
CA VAL A 115 3.82 -0.95 8.34
C VAL A 115 4.37 -0.39 9.63
N ASN A 116 4.70 0.91 9.63
CA ASN A 116 5.31 1.61 10.75
C ASN A 116 4.32 1.92 11.87
N TYR A 117 3.05 2.16 11.52
CA TYR A 117 2.04 2.59 12.48
C TYR A 117 0.74 1.82 12.34
N TYR A 118 0.24 1.37 13.49
CA TYR A 118 -1.10 0.84 13.65
C TYR A 118 -1.95 1.96 14.22
N TYR A 119 -3.14 2.18 13.70
CA TYR A 119 -4.02 3.21 14.25
C TYR A 119 -5.44 2.71 14.38
N SER A 120 -6.18 3.29 15.33
CA SER A 120 -7.50 2.82 15.73
C SER A 120 -8.33 3.95 16.32
N GLU A 121 -9.65 3.79 16.31
CA GLU A 121 -10.60 4.75 16.89
C GLU A 121 -10.63 4.71 18.43
N ARG A 122 -10.13 3.61 19.01
CA ARG A 122 -10.24 3.28 20.43
C ARG A 122 -8.91 2.70 20.89
N GLU A 123 -8.65 2.80 22.19
CA GLU A 123 -7.48 2.17 22.78
C GLU A 123 -7.52 0.65 22.58
N ILE A 124 -6.45 0.09 22.02
CA ILE A 124 -6.28 -1.35 21.86
C ILE A 124 -6.03 -1.95 23.24
N GLN A 125 -6.95 -2.76 23.73
CA GLN A 125 -6.79 -3.47 24.99
C GLN A 125 -5.76 -4.60 24.82
N ASN A 126 -4.78 -4.67 25.72
CA ASN A 126 -3.68 -5.64 25.64
C ASN A 126 -2.92 -5.55 24.30
N ALA A 127 -2.52 -4.34 23.91
CA ALA A 127 -1.68 -4.13 22.73
C ALA A 127 -0.44 -5.06 22.80
N PRO A 128 -0.13 -5.80 21.71
CA PRO A 128 1.06 -6.64 21.64
C PRO A 128 2.34 -5.88 21.97
N GLU A 129 3.37 -6.56 22.50
CA GLU A 129 4.63 -5.93 22.93
C GLU A 129 5.37 -5.17 21.82
N HIS A 130 5.19 -5.58 20.55
CA HIS A 130 5.77 -4.90 19.40
C HIS A 130 5.04 -3.60 19.02
N LEU A 131 3.91 -3.27 19.66
CA LEU A 131 3.15 -2.04 19.45
C LEU A 131 3.31 -1.10 20.64
N SER A 132 4.09 -0.03 20.45
CA SER A 132 4.24 1.03 21.46
C SER A 132 3.27 2.16 21.17
N LEU A 133 2.48 2.59 22.16
CA LEU A 133 1.65 3.79 22.02
C LEU A 133 2.53 4.99 21.66
N TYR A 134 2.23 5.64 20.54
CA TYR A 134 3.01 6.75 19.98
C TYR A 134 2.25 8.07 20.07
N PHE A 135 0.94 8.04 19.82
CA PHE A 135 0.08 9.21 19.93
C PHE A 135 -1.33 8.79 20.38
N LYS A 136 -1.98 9.65 21.17
CA LYS A 136 -3.35 9.46 21.66
C LYS A 136 -4.08 10.79 21.66
N SER A 137 -5.27 10.80 21.07
CA SER A 137 -6.26 11.87 21.20
C SER A 137 -7.60 11.27 21.66
N LYS A 138 -8.66 12.08 21.66
CA LYS A 138 -10.01 11.63 22.00
C LYS A 138 -10.50 10.49 21.09
N TRP A 139 -10.16 10.54 19.82
CA TRP A 139 -10.73 9.69 18.77
C TRP A 139 -9.69 8.95 17.93
N LEU A 140 -8.40 9.15 18.21
CA LEU A 140 -7.32 8.57 17.43
C LEU A 140 -6.23 8.04 18.35
N TYR A 141 -5.90 6.77 18.17
CA TYR A 141 -4.80 6.10 18.84
C TYR A 141 -3.83 5.63 17.77
N ILE A 142 -2.55 5.97 17.90
CA ILE A 142 -1.49 5.56 16.99
C ILE A 142 -0.45 4.79 17.79
N TYR A 143 -0.13 3.60 17.34
CA TYR A 143 0.87 2.71 17.90
C TYR A 143 1.99 2.53 16.88
N LYS A 144 3.24 2.69 17.31
CA LYS A 144 4.42 2.41 16.50
C LYS A 144 4.70 0.91 16.51
N ASN A 145 4.80 0.32 15.32
CA ASN A 145 5.24 -1.05 15.13
C ASN A 145 6.77 -1.13 15.18
N LEU A 146 7.29 -1.79 16.21
CA LEU A 146 8.72 -1.98 16.44
C LEU A 146 9.32 -3.04 15.50
N ASN A 147 8.49 -3.94 14.96
CA ASN A 147 8.90 -4.98 14.03
C ASN A 147 8.96 -4.49 12.58
N ALA A 148 8.42 -3.30 12.29
CA ALA A 148 8.38 -2.75 10.93
C ALA A 148 9.76 -2.66 10.30
N TRP A 149 9.90 -3.20 9.09
CA TRP A 149 11.12 -3.05 8.30
C TRP A 149 11.16 -1.65 7.69
N PRO A 150 12.36 -1.15 7.32
CA PRO A 150 12.46 0.09 6.55
C PRO A 150 11.69 -0.03 5.23
N TYR A 151 11.07 1.06 4.78
CA TYR A 151 10.39 1.11 3.48
C TYR A 151 11.29 0.72 2.32
N TYR A 152 12.56 1.10 2.41
CA TYR A 152 13.62 0.65 1.51
C TYR A 152 14.87 0.35 2.32
N TYR A 153 15.66 -0.62 1.88
CA TYR A 153 16.92 -0.98 2.51
C TYR A 153 17.83 -1.73 1.52
N LEU A 154 19.14 -1.69 1.79
CA LEU A 154 20.09 -2.61 1.16
C LEU A 154 20.05 -3.92 1.94
N ALA A 155 19.80 -5.03 1.25
CA ALA A 155 19.73 -6.34 1.87
C ALA A 155 21.11 -6.78 2.37
N GLU A 156 21.17 -7.22 3.63
CA GLU A 156 22.38 -7.75 4.24
C GLU A 156 22.69 -9.16 3.73
N GLN A 157 21.66 -9.90 3.35
CA GLN A 157 21.74 -11.27 2.86
C GLN A 157 20.63 -11.57 1.87
N LEU A 158 20.88 -12.53 0.99
CA LEU A 158 19.88 -13.05 0.05
C LEU A 158 19.45 -14.45 0.44
N GLY A 159 18.14 -14.69 0.41
CA GLY A 159 17.52 -15.99 0.56
C GLY A 159 16.85 -16.44 -0.74
N ILE A 160 16.70 -17.74 -0.93
CA ILE A 160 15.91 -18.29 -2.03
C ILE A 160 14.48 -18.50 -1.56
N LYS A 161 13.52 -17.83 -2.20
CA LYS A 161 12.09 -18.08 -2.07
C LYS A 161 11.74 -19.36 -2.80
N LYS A 162 11.13 -20.33 -2.10
CA LYS A 162 10.76 -21.63 -2.69
C LYS A 162 9.51 -21.50 -3.55
N ASP A 163 9.54 -22.10 -4.73
CA ASP A 163 8.38 -22.14 -5.62
C ASP A 163 7.20 -22.87 -4.98
N GLY A 164 5.99 -22.34 -5.18
CA GLY A 164 4.76 -22.90 -4.62
C GLY A 164 4.59 -22.78 -3.10
N LYS A 165 5.53 -22.14 -2.38
CA LYS A 165 5.40 -21.87 -0.94
C LYS A 165 5.49 -20.38 -0.65
N HIS A 166 4.65 -19.90 0.26
CA HIS A 166 4.73 -18.55 0.79
C HIS A 166 5.89 -18.42 1.78
N LEU A 167 6.39 -17.21 1.98
CA LEU A 167 7.42 -16.92 2.95
C LEU A 167 6.89 -17.06 4.38
N GLU A 168 7.70 -17.67 5.25
CA GLU A 168 7.43 -17.87 6.66
C GLU A 168 8.73 -17.64 7.44
N ASN A 169 8.64 -17.09 8.65
CA ASN A 169 9.80 -16.86 9.53
C ASN A 169 10.91 -16.02 8.86
N VAL A 170 10.50 -14.94 8.19
CA VAL A 170 11.42 -14.04 7.48
C VAL A 170 12.35 -13.32 8.45
N LYS A 171 13.60 -13.08 8.02
CA LYS A 171 14.60 -12.38 8.82
C LYS A 171 14.80 -10.96 8.33
N ARG A 172 14.70 -9.99 9.24
CA ARG A 172 14.99 -8.58 8.93
C ARG A 172 16.37 -8.43 8.30
N GLY A 173 16.47 -7.60 7.26
CA GLY A 173 17.68 -7.42 6.47
C GLY A 173 17.88 -8.47 5.37
N THR A 174 17.04 -9.51 5.28
CA THR A 174 17.11 -10.51 4.21
C THR A 174 16.16 -10.18 3.07
N ALA A 175 16.64 -10.29 1.83
CA ALA A 175 15.79 -10.28 0.65
C ALA A 175 15.62 -11.69 0.07
N TYR A 176 14.38 -12.13 -0.10
CA TYR A 176 14.05 -13.44 -0.63
C TYR A 176 13.68 -13.37 -2.11
N LEU A 177 14.47 -14.01 -2.96
CA LEU A 177 14.39 -13.95 -4.42
C LEU A 177 14.00 -15.29 -5.02
N ALA A 178 13.42 -15.26 -6.22
CA ALA A 178 13.30 -16.47 -7.03
C ALA A 178 14.69 -17.04 -7.35
N LYS A 179 14.76 -18.35 -7.61
CA LYS A 179 16.04 -19.03 -7.89
C LYS A 179 16.76 -18.43 -9.11
N ASP A 180 16.02 -18.00 -10.12
CA ASP A 180 16.56 -17.45 -11.36
C ASP A 180 17.11 -16.02 -11.20
N ASP A 181 16.61 -15.29 -10.20
CA ASP A 181 17.04 -13.92 -9.87
C ASP A 181 18.14 -13.90 -8.78
N PHE A 182 18.44 -15.06 -8.18
CA PHE A 182 19.39 -15.16 -7.07
C PHE A 182 20.83 -14.95 -7.54
N PHE A 183 21.60 -14.20 -6.75
CA PHE A 183 23.03 -14.01 -6.93
C PHE A 183 23.73 -13.98 -5.57
N PRO A 184 25.04 -14.27 -5.49
CA PRO A 184 25.76 -14.13 -4.24
C PRO A 184 25.99 -12.64 -3.92
N LEU A 185 25.60 -12.21 -2.72
CA LEU A 185 26.12 -10.96 -2.15
C LEU A 185 27.50 -11.22 -1.55
N HIS A 186 28.40 -10.25 -1.73
CA HIS A 186 29.66 -10.23 -1.01
C HIS A 186 29.42 -9.74 0.43
N GLU A 187 30.20 -10.22 1.40
CA GLU A 187 30.12 -9.69 2.76
C GLU A 187 30.41 -8.19 2.76
N ASN A 188 29.39 -7.41 3.12
CA ASN A 188 29.45 -5.97 3.12
C ASN A 188 30.28 -5.47 4.31
N VAL A 189 31.43 -4.86 4.02
CA VAL A 189 32.27 -4.18 5.02
C VAL A 189 31.68 -2.79 5.40
N GLY A 190 30.36 -2.62 5.36
CA GLY A 190 29.67 -1.41 5.85
C GLY A 190 29.94 -0.10 5.08
N ASN A 191 30.46 -0.16 3.85
CA ASN A 191 30.84 1.00 3.05
C ASN A 191 29.83 1.35 1.93
N SER A 192 28.56 1.02 2.13
CA SER A 192 27.50 1.32 1.15
C SER A 192 26.41 2.19 1.79
N SER A 193 25.93 3.18 1.07
CA SER A 193 24.85 4.07 1.46
C SER A 193 23.80 4.18 0.36
N ILE A 194 22.55 4.34 0.77
CA ILE A 194 21.45 4.65 -0.12
C ILE A 194 20.53 5.69 0.53
N GLU A 195 20.21 6.75 -0.20
CA GLU A 195 19.38 7.85 0.26
C GLU A 195 18.26 8.13 -0.74
N LEU A 196 17.01 8.13 -0.28
CA LEU A 196 15.85 8.52 -1.09
C LEU A 196 15.79 10.05 -1.24
N LYS A 197 15.97 10.55 -2.47
CA LYS A 197 15.95 11.98 -2.82
C LYS A 197 14.58 12.48 -3.25
N GLU A 198 13.87 11.66 -4.01
CA GLU A 198 12.54 11.99 -4.53
C GLU A 198 11.60 10.81 -4.32
N PHE A 199 10.42 11.09 -3.78
CA PHE A 199 9.37 10.11 -3.58
C PHE A 199 8.04 10.68 -4.08
N SER A 200 7.50 10.10 -5.15
CA SER A 200 6.21 10.47 -5.70
C SER A 200 5.50 9.25 -6.28
N TYR A 201 4.23 9.40 -6.63
CA TYR A 201 3.46 8.31 -7.24
C TYR A 201 4.08 7.91 -8.57
N GLY A 202 4.55 6.65 -8.65
CA GLY A 202 5.15 6.11 -9.86
C GLY A 202 6.61 6.53 -10.11
N LYS A 203 7.27 7.22 -9.17
CA LYS A 203 8.69 7.58 -9.31
C LYS A 203 9.41 7.64 -7.96
N MET A 204 10.60 7.04 -7.91
CA MET A 204 11.51 7.12 -6.78
C MET A 204 12.93 7.36 -7.28
N VAL A 205 13.65 8.27 -6.63
CA VAL A 205 15.04 8.59 -6.99
C VAL A 205 15.91 8.38 -5.77
N PHE A 206 16.97 7.58 -5.93
CA PHE A 206 17.91 7.24 -4.86
C PHE A 206 19.32 7.67 -5.24
N ASP A 207 20.04 8.29 -4.32
CA ASP A 207 21.50 8.38 -4.41
C ASP A 207 22.11 7.15 -3.76
N PHE A 208 22.94 6.43 -4.51
CA PHE A 208 23.63 5.24 -4.05
C PHE A 208 25.14 5.44 -4.13
N SER A 209 25.85 5.00 -3.09
CA SER A 209 27.30 4.88 -3.09
C SER A 209 27.65 3.52 -2.49
N GLY A 210 28.42 2.70 -3.19
CA GLY A 210 28.79 1.37 -2.72
C GLY A 210 30.05 0.84 -3.39
N SER A 211 30.90 0.20 -2.60
CA SER A 211 32.16 -0.39 -3.09
C SER A 211 31.99 -1.80 -3.70
N GLN A 212 30.83 -2.43 -3.46
CA GLN A 212 30.47 -3.77 -3.93
C GLN A 212 29.09 -3.76 -4.57
N GLU A 213 28.72 -4.90 -5.19
CA GLU A 213 27.35 -5.10 -5.64
C GLU A 213 26.41 -5.27 -4.45
N GLU A 214 25.28 -4.59 -4.51
CA GLU A 214 24.28 -4.51 -3.45
C GLU A 214 22.90 -4.91 -3.98
N PHE A 215 21.97 -5.16 -3.07
CA PHE A 215 20.58 -5.42 -3.44
C PHE A 215 19.63 -4.48 -2.71
N LEU A 216 19.01 -3.57 -3.45
CA LEU A 216 17.97 -2.69 -2.92
C LEU A 216 16.63 -3.44 -2.89
N VAL A 217 15.96 -3.40 -1.73
CA VAL A 217 14.56 -3.77 -1.58
C VAL A 217 13.73 -2.52 -1.36
N VAL A 218 12.58 -2.43 -2.04
CA VAL A 218 11.55 -1.41 -1.78
C VAL A 218 10.24 -2.12 -1.46
N ALA A 219 9.64 -1.80 -0.32
CA ALA A 219 8.40 -2.38 0.23
C ALA A 219 7.13 -1.94 -0.52
N ASP A 220 7.21 -1.89 -1.84
CA ASP A 220 6.12 -1.61 -2.77
C ASP A 220 5.90 -2.78 -3.70
N ALA A 221 4.63 -2.97 -4.09
CA ALA A 221 4.24 -4.03 -5.00
C ALA A 221 5.06 -3.98 -6.31
N TRP A 222 5.59 -5.12 -6.71
CA TRP A 222 6.25 -5.32 -7.99
C TRP A 222 5.25 -5.32 -9.14
N HIS A 223 5.66 -4.75 -10.27
CA HIS A 223 4.91 -4.79 -11.52
C HIS A 223 5.91 -4.79 -12.70
N PRO A 224 5.65 -5.53 -13.78
CA PRO A 224 6.57 -5.65 -14.92
C PRO A 224 6.87 -4.34 -15.65
N PHE A 225 6.07 -3.30 -15.43
CA PHE A 225 6.26 -1.99 -16.07
C PHE A 225 7.04 -1.00 -15.21
N TRP A 226 7.47 -1.39 -14.01
CA TRP A 226 8.50 -0.62 -13.33
C TRP A 226 9.83 -0.78 -14.07
N LYS A 227 10.53 0.35 -14.26
CA LYS A 227 11.88 0.41 -14.82
C LYS A 227 12.80 1.03 -13.80
N ALA A 228 14.03 0.53 -13.73
CA ALA A 228 15.11 1.13 -12.98
C ALA A 228 16.23 1.48 -13.95
N TYR A 229 16.85 2.65 -13.79
CA TYR A 229 17.97 3.04 -14.64
C TYR A 229 18.94 3.96 -13.91
N VAL A 230 20.19 3.91 -14.37
CA VAL A 230 21.30 4.77 -13.96
C VAL A 230 21.81 5.45 -15.21
N GLY A 231 21.53 6.76 -15.35
CA GLY A 231 21.75 7.47 -16.61
C GLY A 231 20.95 6.81 -17.75
N ASN A 232 21.65 6.20 -18.70
CA ASN A 232 21.05 5.51 -19.85
C ASN A 232 21.03 3.97 -19.71
N GLU A 233 21.58 3.42 -18.62
CA GLU A 233 21.68 1.98 -18.41
C GLU A 233 20.48 1.47 -17.61
N ASN A 234 19.76 0.49 -18.15
CA ASN A 234 18.62 -0.13 -17.47
C ASN A 234 19.10 -1.21 -16.50
N LEU A 235 18.55 -1.20 -15.28
CA LEU A 235 18.72 -2.25 -14.29
C LEU A 235 17.43 -3.07 -14.18
N PRO A 236 17.52 -4.41 -14.14
CA PRO A 236 16.34 -5.26 -13.99
C PRO A 236 15.71 -5.08 -12.60
N ILE A 237 14.39 -4.92 -12.58
CA ILE A 237 13.59 -4.94 -11.36
C ILE A 237 12.97 -6.33 -11.19
N VAL A 238 13.36 -7.01 -10.13
CA VAL A 238 12.91 -8.36 -9.82
C VAL A 238 11.89 -8.35 -8.67
N LYS A 239 11.10 -9.40 -8.61
CA LYS A 239 10.19 -9.64 -7.48
C LYS A 239 11.02 -10.15 -6.30
N THR A 240 10.87 -9.51 -5.14
CA THR A 240 11.54 -9.86 -3.90
C THR A 240 10.54 -9.89 -2.76
N ASN A 241 10.82 -10.65 -1.70
CA ASN A 241 9.96 -10.75 -0.53
C ASN A 241 8.49 -10.98 -0.92
N GLU A 242 8.31 -11.92 -1.84
CA GLU A 242 7.04 -12.39 -2.39
C GLU A 242 6.30 -11.44 -3.34
N ILE A 243 6.01 -10.22 -2.90
CA ILE A 243 5.21 -9.26 -3.68
C ILE A 243 5.92 -7.93 -3.92
N PHE A 244 7.05 -7.70 -3.26
CA PHE A 244 7.78 -6.44 -3.33
C PHE A 244 8.76 -6.41 -4.50
N LYS A 245 9.36 -5.24 -4.75
CA LYS A 245 10.32 -5.04 -5.83
C LYS A 245 11.73 -4.84 -5.29
N GLY A 246 12.70 -5.37 -6.01
CA GLY A 246 14.10 -5.18 -5.71
C GLY A 246 14.95 -4.98 -6.94
N VAL A 247 16.11 -4.36 -6.76
CA VAL A 247 17.03 -3.99 -7.82
C VAL A 247 18.44 -4.38 -7.41
N ARG A 248 19.13 -5.12 -8.28
CA ARG A 248 20.57 -5.35 -8.12
C ARG A 248 21.32 -4.09 -8.50
N LEU A 249 22.12 -3.58 -7.57
CA LEU A 249 22.89 -2.36 -7.71
C LEU A 249 24.35 -2.71 -7.97
N PRO A 250 24.90 -2.38 -9.16
CA PRO A 250 26.33 -2.48 -9.40
C PRO A 250 27.11 -1.57 -8.45
N LYS A 251 28.37 -1.94 -8.14
CA LYS A 251 29.27 -1.06 -7.39
C LYS A 251 29.45 0.29 -8.10
N GLY A 252 29.58 1.35 -7.32
CA GLY A 252 29.80 2.70 -7.84
C GLY A 252 29.09 3.76 -7.00
N GLU A 253 29.11 4.98 -7.51
CA GLU A 253 28.39 6.12 -6.95
C GLU A 253 27.56 6.76 -8.06
N TYR A 254 26.24 6.77 -7.88
CA TYR A 254 25.30 7.21 -8.92
C TYR A 254 23.91 7.45 -8.36
N THR A 255 23.08 8.11 -9.15
CA THR A 255 21.65 8.28 -8.89
C THR A 255 20.84 7.21 -9.64
N LEU A 256 20.14 6.37 -8.90
CA LEU A 256 19.19 5.38 -9.40
C LEU A 256 17.80 6.03 -9.54
N THR A 257 17.21 5.98 -10.72
CA THR A 257 15.80 6.34 -10.91
C THR A 257 14.97 5.09 -11.13
N MET A 258 13.90 4.96 -10.36
CA MET A 258 12.86 3.95 -10.54
C MET A 258 11.57 4.64 -10.97
N GLU A 259 10.98 4.25 -12.09
CA GLU A 259 9.74 4.85 -12.58
C GLU A 259 8.77 3.81 -13.13
N PHE A 260 7.48 4.10 -13.05
CA PHE A 260 6.44 3.26 -13.62
C PHE A 260 6.13 3.68 -15.06
N ASP A 261 6.44 2.80 -16.02
CA ASP A 261 6.18 3.04 -17.43
C ASP A 261 4.68 2.87 -17.74
N THR A 262 4.02 3.98 -18.03
CA THR A 262 2.60 4.00 -18.40
C THR A 262 2.36 3.80 -19.90
N SER A 263 3.42 3.75 -20.72
CA SER A 263 3.30 3.60 -22.18
C SER A 263 2.48 2.37 -22.63
N PRO A 264 2.51 1.20 -21.95
CA PRO A 264 1.68 0.06 -22.35
C PRO A 264 0.17 0.29 -22.22
N TYR A 265 -0.26 1.29 -21.44
CA TYR A 265 -1.68 1.63 -21.27
C TYR A 265 -2.20 2.63 -22.30
N LEU A 266 -1.31 3.34 -23.01
CA LEU A 266 -1.69 4.38 -23.98
C LEU A 266 -2.60 3.87 -25.12
N PRO A 267 -2.42 2.67 -25.70
CA PRO A 267 -3.33 2.15 -26.72
C PRO A 267 -4.78 2.07 -26.25
N GLY A 268 -5.02 1.64 -25.00
CA GLY A 268 -6.37 1.58 -24.43
C GLY A 268 -7.00 2.96 -24.26
N VAL A 269 -6.20 3.96 -23.87
CA VAL A 269 -6.62 5.36 -23.80
C VAL A 269 -7.04 5.89 -25.17
N TYR A 270 -6.26 5.60 -26.22
CA TYR A 270 -6.59 6.01 -27.58
C TYR A 270 -7.88 5.35 -28.10
N VAL A 271 -8.04 4.04 -27.90
CA VAL A 271 -9.27 3.32 -28.30
C VAL A 271 -10.49 3.86 -27.57
N THR A 272 -10.39 4.12 -26.27
CA THR A 272 -11.47 4.69 -25.47
C THR A 272 -11.84 6.09 -25.96
N THR A 273 -10.84 6.93 -26.19
CA THR A 273 -11.03 8.32 -26.65
C THR A 273 -11.70 8.36 -28.02
N ILE A 274 -11.22 7.57 -28.98
CA ILE A 274 -11.81 7.47 -30.33
C ILE A 274 -13.25 6.96 -30.24
N SER A 275 -13.50 5.94 -29.42
CA SER A 275 -14.84 5.37 -29.23
C SER A 275 -15.83 6.39 -28.68
N TRP A 276 -15.42 7.22 -27.70
CA TRP A 276 -16.24 8.32 -27.17
C TRP A 276 -16.51 9.41 -28.21
N ILE A 277 -15.51 9.78 -29.02
CA ILE A 277 -15.68 10.76 -30.11
C ILE A 277 -16.72 10.24 -31.12
N LEU A 278 -16.61 8.97 -31.53
CA LEU A 278 -17.56 8.34 -32.45
C LEU A 278 -18.97 8.25 -31.83
N PHE A 279 -19.09 7.86 -30.57
CA PHE A 279 -20.37 7.80 -29.86
C PHE A 279 -21.05 9.18 -29.77
N LEU A 280 -20.31 10.21 -29.33
CA LEU A 280 -20.84 11.56 -29.19
C LEU A 280 -21.20 12.18 -30.54
N SER A 281 -20.38 11.97 -31.57
CA SER A 281 -20.69 12.44 -32.94
C SER A 281 -21.94 11.78 -33.52
N ALA A 282 -22.12 10.47 -33.31
CA ALA A 282 -23.34 9.76 -33.71
C ALA A 282 -24.57 10.26 -32.95
N MET A 283 -24.44 10.54 -31.65
CA MET A 283 -25.53 11.07 -30.82
C MET A 283 -25.94 12.48 -31.28
N VAL A 284 -24.97 13.37 -31.55
CA VAL A 284 -25.22 14.72 -32.08
C VAL A 284 -25.87 14.63 -33.46
N TRP A 285 -25.38 13.77 -34.34
CA TRP A 285 -25.98 13.53 -35.66
C TRP A 285 -27.44 13.07 -35.58
N MET A 286 -27.74 12.15 -34.68
CA MET A 286 -29.12 11.68 -34.46
C MET A 286 -30.03 12.78 -33.93
N CYS A 287 -29.55 13.59 -32.96
CA CYS A 287 -30.28 14.75 -32.44
C CYS A 287 -30.57 15.81 -33.52
N MET A 288 -29.58 16.12 -34.36
CA MET A 288 -29.76 17.05 -35.50
C MET A 288 -30.79 16.51 -36.50
N ARG A 289 -30.71 15.21 -36.83
CA ARG A 289 -31.67 14.57 -37.74
C ARG A 289 -33.10 14.54 -37.20
N SER A 290 -33.27 14.33 -35.88
CA SER A 290 -34.59 14.35 -35.22
C SER A 290 -35.21 15.75 -35.22
N ARG A 291 -34.41 16.80 -34.96
CA ARG A 291 -34.88 18.21 -35.03
C ARG A 291 -35.37 18.58 -36.43
N ASN A 292 -34.68 18.13 -37.48
CA ASN A 292 -35.04 18.46 -38.86
C ASN A 292 -36.33 17.75 -39.34
N LYS A 293 -36.76 16.67 -38.69
CA LYS A 293 -38.05 16.00 -38.98
C LYS A 293 -39.24 16.72 -38.33
N ASN A 294 -39.08 17.28 -37.13
CA ASN A 294 -40.18 17.94 -36.42
C ASN A 294 -40.48 19.37 -36.93
N SER A 295 -39.53 20.03 -37.58
CA SER A 295 -39.76 21.34 -38.24
C SER A 295 -40.58 21.25 -39.54
N GLY A 296 -40.82 20.05 -40.09
CA GLY A 296 -41.64 19.83 -41.29
C GLY A 296 -43.13 19.63 -41.03
N ILE A 297 -43.58 19.46 -39.78
CA ILE A 297 -44.97 19.14 -39.43
C ILE A 297 -45.82 20.40 -39.13
N CYS A 298 -45.21 21.57 -38.88
CA CYS A 298 -45.93 22.83 -38.66
C CYS A 298 -46.12 23.71 -39.91
N ARG A 299 -45.93 23.14 -41.11
CA ARG A 299 -46.25 23.80 -42.39
C ARG A 299 -47.20 22.89 -43.18
N ASN A 300 -48.47 22.90 -42.80
CA ASN A 300 -49.63 22.55 -43.64
C ASN A 300 -50.86 23.23 -43.04
#